data_AF-A0A5E6ND06-F1
#
_entry.id   AF-A0A5E6ND06-F1
#
_cell.length_a   1.000
_cell.length_b   1.000
_cell.length_c   1.000
_cell.angle_alpha   90.00
_cell.angle_beta   90.00
_cell.angle_gamma   90.00
#
_symmetry.space_group_name_H-M   'P 1'
#
loop_
_entity.id
_entity.type
_entity.pdbx_description
1 polymer ?
#
loop_
_entity_poly.entity_id
_entity_poly.type
_entity_poly.pdbx_seq_one_letter_code
_entity_poly.pdbx_strand_id
1 'polypeptide(L)'
;MKKNLANYLGVFYESYKVVYCKYAIVIIIQTFAALSITTASNFSTPENTAKVIDLTADVTVSGSNSLDFAILSGADANKFTLKGNKLTFEATDFEARSDVAYRVKVQATFIARFYRGHHIHRDS
;
A
#
# COMPACT_ATOMS: atom_id res chain seq x y z
N MET A 1 33.48 33.24 25.39
CA MET A 1 33.39 32.73 26.78
C MET A 1 31.92 32.80 27.22
N LYS A 2 31.48 31.83 28.04
CA LYS A 2 30.13 31.59 28.62
C LYS A 2 29.19 30.66 27.84
N LYS A 3 29.06 29.44 28.39
CA LYS A 3 28.03 28.43 28.15
C LYS A 3 26.66 28.96 28.59
N ASN A 4 25.58 28.59 27.91
CA ASN A 4 24.37 28.20 28.64
C ASN A 4 23.55 27.16 27.86
N LEU A 5 23.28 26.05 28.53
CA LEU A 5 22.35 25.00 28.15
C LEU A 5 20.93 25.52 28.38
N ALA A 6 20.03 25.39 27.40
CA ALA A 6 18.61 25.21 27.69
C ALA A 6 17.86 24.73 26.44
N ASN A 7 17.56 23.43 26.45
CA ASN A 7 16.23 22.88 26.21
C ASN A 7 15.57 23.10 24.84
N TYR A 8 15.41 22.01 24.10
CA TYR A 8 14.10 21.35 23.95
C TYR A 8 14.38 19.88 23.57
N LEU A 9 14.31 18.93 24.51
CA LEU A 9 13.13 18.28 25.13
C LEU A 9 12.31 17.46 24.13
N GLY A 10 12.32 16.14 24.34
CA GLY A 10 11.41 15.18 23.72
C GLY A 10 12.05 13.79 23.69
N VAL A 11 11.49 12.85 24.45
CA VAL A 11 12.09 11.55 24.78
C VAL A 11 11.22 10.39 24.26
N PHE A 12 11.88 9.24 24.03
CA PHE A 12 11.38 7.84 24.00
C PHE A 12 10.66 7.35 22.72
N TYR A 13 10.64 6.06 22.31
CA TYR A 13 10.97 4.74 22.91
C TYR A 13 11.66 3.80 21.87
N GLU A 14 12.21 2.70 22.41
CA GLU A 14 12.99 1.58 21.88
C GLU A 14 13.08 1.24 20.38
N SER A 15 14.31 0.85 20.00
CA SER A 15 14.72 -0.06 18.91
C SER A 15 15.47 0.49 17.70
N TYR A 16 15.98 1.74 17.70
CA TYR A 16 16.80 2.20 16.57
C TYR A 16 18.04 2.97 17.04
N LYS A 17 19.21 2.33 16.92
CA LYS A 17 20.51 3.01 17.07
C LYS A 17 20.65 4.05 15.95
N VAL A 18 20.65 5.33 16.29
CA VAL A 18 20.96 6.42 15.35
C VAL A 18 22.40 6.84 15.54
N VAL A 19 23.25 6.59 14.54
CA VAL A 19 24.65 7.05 14.51
C VAL A 19 24.70 8.38 13.76
N TYR A 20 25.09 9.46 14.44
CA TYR A 20 25.22 10.79 13.84
C TYR A 20 26.64 11.02 13.33
N CYS A 21 26.78 11.49 12.08
CA CYS A 21 28.05 12.02 11.57
C CYS A 21 27.79 13.22 10.65
N LYS A 22 28.70 14.20 10.65
CA LYS A 22 28.54 15.58 10.14
C LYS A 22 28.21 15.72 8.63
N TYR A 23 28.17 14.61 7.88
CA TYR A 23 27.79 14.54 6.45
C TYR A 23 27.03 13.24 6.11
N ALA A 24 26.24 12.68 7.04
CA ALA A 24 25.65 11.37 6.87
C ALA A 24 24.39 11.40 5.99
N ILE A 25 24.38 10.57 4.94
CA ILE A 25 23.16 10.13 4.26
C ILE A 25 22.29 9.46 5.32
N VAL A 26 21.16 10.09 5.67
CA VAL A 26 20.18 9.51 6.58
C VAL A 26 19.39 8.44 5.81
N ILE A 27 19.91 7.22 5.83
CA ILE A 27 19.24 6.01 5.35
C ILE A 27 18.22 5.61 6.41
N ILE A 28 16.94 5.85 6.13
CA ILE A 28 15.84 5.38 6.97
C ILE A 28 15.46 4.00 6.46
N ILE A 29 15.83 2.95 7.18
CA ILE A 29 15.35 1.59 6.92
C ILE A 29 14.06 1.42 7.71
N GLN A 30 12.90 1.47 7.05
CA GLN A 30 11.63 1.09 7.67
C GLN A 30 11.30 -0.36 7.33
N THR A 31 11.07 -1.17 8.35
CA THR A 31 10.51 -2.51 8.21
C THR A 31 8.99 -2.40 8.30
N PHE A 32 8.30 -2.74 7.21
CA PHE A 32 6.85 -2.89 7.22
C PHE A 32 6.48 -4.32 7.60
N ALA A 33 5.39 -4.50 8.34
CA ALA A 33 4.80 -5.82 8.50
C ALA A 33 4.48 -6.42 7.11
N ALA A 34 4.42 -7.74 7.00
CA ALA A 34 4.05 -8.39 5.76
C ALA A 34 2.64 -7.92 5.35
N LEU A 35 2.54 -7.26 4.20
CA LEU A 35 1.27 -6.78 3.65
C LEU A 35 0.39 -7.97 3.26
N SER A 36 -0.83 -8.01 3.77
CA SER A 36 -1.83 -9.02 3.45
C SER A 36 -3.10 -8.40 2.88
N ILE A 37 -3.65 -9.01 1.84
CA ILE A 37 -4.99 -8.71 1.33
C ILE A 37 -5.99 -9.36 2.29
N THR A 38 -6.92 -8.57 2.81
CA THR A 38 -7.94 -9.03 3.79
C THR A 38 -9.30 -9.31 3.15
N THR A 39 -9.44 -9.02 1.86
CA THR A 39 -10.63 -9.34 1.07
C THR A 39 -10.87 -10.85 1.07
N ALA A 40 -12.15 -11.25 1.15
CA ALA A 40 -12.52 -12.66 1.05
C ALA A 40 -11.98 -13.28 -0.25
N SER A 41 -11.62 -14.56 -0.22
CA SER A 41 -11.03 -15.24 -1.38
C SER A 41 -12.07 -15.75 -2.39
N ASN A 42 -13.34 -15.84 -2.00
CA ASN A 42 -14.40 -16.46 -2.80
C ASN A 42 -15.64 -15.56 -2.85
N PHE A 43 -16.20 -15.41 -4.05
CA PHE A 43 -17.43 -14.67 -4.30
C PHE A 43 -18.30 -15.44 -5.30
N SER A 44 -19.62 -15.27 -5.20
CA SER A 44 -20.58 -15.79 -6.16
C SER A 44 -21.41 -14.65 -6.76
N THR A 45 -21.80 -14.81 -8.03
CA THR A 45 -22.68 -13.92 -8.78
C THR A 45 -23.55 -14.78 -9.71
N PRO A 46 -24.81 -14.40 -9.97
CA PRO A 46 -25.62 -15.04 -11.00
C PRO A 46 -24.96 -14.91 -12.39
N GLU A 47 -25.40 -15.75 -13.31
CA GLU A 47 -24.97 -15.67 -14.70
C GLU A 47 -25.26 -14.31 -15.33
N ASN A 48 -24.43 -13.90 -16.29
CA ASN A 48 -24.57 -12.65 -17.03
C ASN A 48 -24.64 -11.39 -16.13
N THR A 49 -24.14 -11.50 -14.89
CA THR A 49 -24.19 -10.44 -13.90
C THR A 49 -22.77 -10.10 -13.44
N ALA A 50 -22.34 -8.87 -13.74
CA ALA A 50 -21.07 -8.35 -13.28
C ALA A 50 -21.06 -8.22 -11.74
N LYS A 51 -19.88 -8.34 -11.14
CA LYS A 51 -19.73 -8.16 -9.69
C LYS A 51 -18.55 -7.29 -9.34
N VAL A 52 -18.81 -6.24 -8.57
CA VAL A 52 -17.77 -5.36 -8.02
C VAL A 52 -17.38 -5.86 -6.64
N ILE A 53 -16.07 -6.01 -6.42
CA ILE A 53 -15.46 -6.45 -5.17
C ILE A 53 -14.55 -5.32 -4.69
N ASP A 54 -14.76 -4.87 -3.45
CA ASP A 54 -13.88 -3.90 -2.81
C ASP A 54 -12.67 -4.61 -2.21
N LEU A 55 -11.49 -4.29 -2.75
CA LEU A 55 -10.22 -4.78 -2.26
C LEU A 55 -9.78 -4.02 -1.01
N THR A 56 -9.29 -4.77 -0.03
CA THR A 56 -8.81 -4.29 1.27
C THR A 56 -7.51 -5.00 1.63
N ALA A 57 -6.63 -4.30 2.33
CA ALA A 57 -5.40 -4.87 2.88
C ALA A 57 -5.25 -4.45 4.35
N ASP A 58 -4.39 -5.13 5.09
CA ASP A 58 -4.08 -4.88 6.50
C ASP A 58 -3.15 -3.67 6.69
N VAL A 59 -3.41 -2.58 5.97
CA VAL A 59 -2.64 -1.35 6.07
C VAL A 59 -3.56 -0.14 6.10
N THR A 60 -3.26 0.80 6.99
CA THR A 60 -3.91 2.11 7.03
C THR A 60 -3.12 3.09 6.18
N VAL A 61 -3.75 3.63 5.14
CA VAL A 61 -3.17 4.68 4.31
C VAL A 61 -3.39 6.04 4.98
N SER A 62 -2.31 6.80 5.19
CA SER A 62 -2.36 8.12 5.81
C SER A 62 -1.40 9.10 5.13
N GLY A 63 -1.71 10.39 5.23
CA GLY A 63 -0.90 11.46 4.62
C GLY A 63 -0.73 11.27 3.11
N SER A 64 0.52 11.26 2.66
CA SER A 64 0.90 11.05 1.25
C SER A 64 1.19 9.59 0.88
N ASN A 65 0.95 8.64 1.78
CA ASN A 65 1.10 7.23 1.46
C ASN A 65 0.01 6.80 0.48
N SER A 66 0.25 5.73 -0.28
CA SER A 66 -0.78 5.14 -1.15
C SER A 66 -0.77 3.62 -1.05
N LEU A 67 -1.92 3.03 -1.36
CA LEU A 67 -2.10 1.59 -1.53
C LEU A 67 -2.65 1.38 -2.93
N ASP A 68 -1.85 0.72 -3.76
CA ASP A 68 -2.19 0.43 -5.14
C ASP A 68 -2.42 -1.07 -5.32
N PHE A 69 -3.37 -1.41 -6.18
CA PHE A 69 -3.67 -2.78 -6.54
C PHE A 69 -3.39 -3.01 -8.03
N ALA A 70 -2.99 -4.23 -8.38
CA ALA A 70 -2.79 -4.64 -9.76
C ALA A 70 -3.31 -6.07 -9.99
N ILE A 71 -3.93 -6.29 -11.14
CA ILE A 71 -4.23 -7.64 -11.63
C ILE A 71 -2.94 -8.22 -12.22
N LEU A 72 -2.56 -9.42 -11.77
CA LEU A 72 -1.46 -10.18 -12.36
C LEU A 72 -1.97 -11.07 -13.50
N SER A 73 -1.08 -11.42 -14.42
CA SER A 73 -1.39 -12.33 -15.52
C SER A 73 -1.90 -13.69 -15.00
N GLY A 74 -2.91 -14.23 -15.67
CA GLY A 74 -3.50 -15.53 -15.40
C GLY A 74 -4.53 -15.88 -16.47
N ALA A 75 -4.99 -17.13 -16.46
CA ALA A 75 -5.91 -17.64 -17.49
C ALA A 75 -7.21 -16.82 -17.59
N ASP A 76 -7.77 -16.41 -16.45
CA ASP A 76 -9.04 -15.67 -16.41
C ASP A 76 -8.85 -14.17 -16.18
N ALA A 77 -7.62 -13.64 -16.18
CA ALA A 77 -7.35 -12.25 -15.81
C ALA A 77 -8.08 -11.23 -16.69
N ASN A 78 -8.34 -11.57 -17.95
CA ASN A 78 -9.10 -10.75 -18.90
C ASN A 78 -10.61 -10.67 -18.60
N LYS A 79 -11.11 -11.46 -17.65
CA LYS A 79 -12.50 -11.37 -17.15
C LYS A 79 -12.65 -10.39 -16.01
N PHE A 80 -11.56 -9.76 -15.59
CA PHE A 80 -11.55 -8.81 -14.49
C PHE A 80 -11.01 -7.46 -14.95
N THR A 81 -11.63 -6.39 -14.47
CA THR A 81 -11.14 -5.02 -14.58
C THR A 81 -10.87 -4.45 -13.20
N LEU A 82 -9.95 -3.49 -13.11
CA LEU A 82 -9.55 -2.88 -11.85
C LEU A 82 -9.54 -1.36 -11.98
N LYS A 83 -10.25 -0.67 -11.07
CA LYS A 83 -10.24 0.78 -10.97
C LYS A 83 -10.06 1.19 -9.51
N GLY A 84 -8.87 1.69 -9.16
CA GLY A 84 -8.51 1.93 -7.76
C GLY A 84 -8.50 0.61 -6.99
N ASN A 85 -9.31 0.52 -5.92
CA ASN A 85 -9.49 -0.70 -5.14
C ASN A 85 -10.73 -1.52 -5.55
N LYS A 86 -11.42 -1.16 -6.64
CA LYS A 86 -12.60 -1.88 -7.12
C LYS A 86 -12.22 -2.87 -8.20
N LEU A 87 -12.23 -4.15 -7.85
CA LEU A 87 -12.06 -5.27 -8.76
C LEU A 87 -13.42 -5.68 -9.29
N THR A 88 -13.66 -5.52 -10.58
CA THR A 88 -14.90 -5.92 -11.24
C THR A 88 -14.68 -7.24 -11.96
N PHE A 89 -15.46 -8.25 -11.63
CA PHE A 89 -15.68 -9.39 -12.51
C PHE A 89 -16.71 -8.98 -13.56
N GLU A 90 -16.32 -9.02 -14.83
CA GLU A 90 -17.20 -8.69 -15.95
C GLU A 90 -18.29 -9.77 -16.09
N ALA A 91 -19.47 -9.38 -16.57
CA ALA A 91 -20.55 -10.33 -16.82
C ALA A 91 -20.09 -11.39 -17.83
N THR A 92 -20.23 -12.67 -17.49
CA THR A 92 -19.92 -13.79 -18.38
C THR A 92 -21.09 -14.73 -18.53
N ASP A 93 -21.22 -15.29 -19.71
CA ASP A 93 -22.07 -16.45 -20.02
C ASP A 93 -21.33 -17.73 -19.56
N PHE A 94 -21.96 -18.55 -18.71
CA PHE A 94 -21.34 -19.73 -18.11
C PHE A 94 -21.35 -20.95 -19.02
N GLU A 95 -22.22 -20.98 -20.05
CA GLU A 95 -22.29 -22.08 -21.02
C GLU A 95 -21.05 -22.14 -21.94
N ALA A 96 -20.15 -21.16 -21.85
CA ALA A 96 -18.92 -21.12 -22.61
C ALA A 96 -17.82 -22.10 -22.11
N ARG A 97 -17.97 -22.71 -20.92
CA ARG A 97 -16.95 -23.61 -20.34
C ARG A 97 -17.51 -24.57 -19.28
N SER A 98 -16.86 -25.73 -19.11
CA SER A 98 -17.25 -26.74 -18.11
C SER A 98 -16.83 -26.40 -16.67
N ASP A 99 -15.77 -25.60 -16.49
CA ASP A 99 -15.36 -25.08 -15.17
C ASP A 99 -15.95 -23.68 -14.97
N VAL A 100 -17.01 -23.54 -14.18
CA VAL A 100 -17.67 -22.25 -13.97
C VAL A 100 -16.93 -21.32 -12.99
N ALA A 101 -15.77 -21.75 -12.45
CA ALA A 101 -14.96 -20.92 -11.56
C ALA A 101 -13.94 -20.06 -12.32
N TYR A 102 -13.92 -18.77 -12.02
CA TYR A 102 -12.96 -17.79 -12.54
C TYR A 102 -11.96 -17.39 -11.45
N ARG A 103 -10.67 -17.32 -11.80
CA ARG A 103 -9.59 -17.07 -10.85
C ARG A 103 -8.72 -15.89 -11.28
N VAL A 104 -8.55 -14.95 -10.37
CA VAL A 104 -7.67 -13.78 -10.56
C VAL A 104 -6.61 -13.73 -9.48
N LYS A 105 -5.40 -13.33 -9.86
CA LYS A 105 -4.32 -13.03 -8.94
C LYS A 105 -4.21 -11.52 -8.81
N VAL A 106 -4.22 -11.01 -7.59
CA VAL A 106 -4.13 -9.59 -7.30
C VAL A 106 -2.90 -9.33 -6.44
N GLN A 107 -2.15 -8.30 -6.79
CA GLN A 107 -1.05 -7.77 -5.98
C GLN A 107 -1.49 -6.47 -5.32
N ALA A 108 -1.14 -6.31 -4.04
CA ALA A 108 -1.22 -5.04 -3.33
C ALA A 108 0.19 -4.47 -3.16
N THR A 109 0.35 -3.16 -3.35
CA THR A 109 1.60 -2.44 -3.16
C THR A 109 1.36 -1.23 -2.28
N PHE A 110 1.98 -1.21 -1.10
CA PHE A 110 1.97 -0.04 -0.23
C PHE A 110 3.18 0.86 -0.50
N ILE A 111 2.94 2.15 -0.74
CA ILE A 111 3.97 3.14 -1.03
C ILE A 111 3.99 4.18 0.09
N ALA A 112 5.06 4.18 0.87
CA ALA A 112 5.32 5.21 1.86
C ALA A 112 6.04 6.40 1.23
N ARG A 113 5.50 7.61 1.38
CA ARG A 113 6.14 8.85 0.90
C ARG A 113 6.63 9.68 2.09
N PHE A 114 7.94 9.87 2.20
CA PHE A 114 8.55 10.68 3.24
C PHE A 114 8.93 12.06 2.69
N TYR A 115 8.27 13.12 3.13
CA TYR A 115 8.68 14.48 2.83
C TYR A 115 9.80 14.93 3.78
N ARG A 116 10.94 15.34 3.22
CA ARG A 116 11.92 16.17 3.93
C ARG A 116 11.59 17.63 3.69
N GLY A 117 10.88 18.26 4.62
CA GLY A 117 10.75 19.71 4.64
C GLY A 117 12.11 20.32 5.00
N HIS A 118 12.90 20.72 4.02
CA HIS A 118 14.06 21.59 4.26
C HIS A 118 13.59 23.04 4.18
N HIS A 119 13.24 23.61 5.33
CA HIS A 119 13.04 25.05 5.46
C HIS A 119 14.42 25.73 5.45
N ILE A 120 14.84 26.21 4.29
CA ILE A 120 15.89 27.22 4.18
C ILE A 120 15.26 28.59 4.41
N HIS A 121 15.32 29.09 5.64
CA HIS A 121 15.29 30.55 5.82
C HIS A 121 16.64 31.07 5.35
N ARG A 122 16.65 31.67 4.15
CA ARG A 122 17.64 32.71 3.83
C ARG A 122 17.20 33.93 4.60
N ASP A 123 18.00 34.34 5.57
CA ASP A 123 17.98 35.73 6.01
C ASP A 123 19.31 36.38 5.63
N SER A 124 19.15 37.60 5.12
CA SER A 124 20.11 38.59 4.61
C SER A 124 21.20 38.99 5.58
#